data_AF-E7DQN9-F1
#
_entry.id   AF-E7DQN9-F1
#
_cell.length_a   1.000
_cell.length_b   1.000
_cell.length_c   1.000
_cell.angle_alpha   90.00
_cell.angle_beta   90.00
_cell.angle_gamma   90.00
#
_symmetry.space_group_name_H-M   'P 1'
#
loop_
_entity.id
_entity.type
_entity.pdbx_description
1 polymer ?
#
loop_
_entity_poly.entity_id
_entity_poly.type
_entity_poly.pdbx_seq_one_letter_code
_entity_poly.pdbx_strand_id
1 'polypeptide(L)'
;LGSFEQMEAIHVAATPAELYNAVLVDTPLAPFFVDCISEQDLDEMNIEIIRNTLYKAYLEAFYEFCKKLGGSTADVMCEILAFEADRRAIIITINSFGTELSKDDRAKLYPRCGNMHPDGLAALARADDYEQVKTVAEYYAEYAALFDGSGTNPGDKTLEDKFFEHEVKLNVYAFMQQFHFGVFYAYL
;
A
#
# COMPACT_ATOMS: atom_id res chain seq x y z
N LEU A 1 17.88 -4.01 -4.33
CA LEU A 1 17.05 -2.87 -4.81
C LEU A 1 16.97 -1.82 -3.71
N GLY A 2 16.74 -0.55 -4.05
CA GLY A 2 16.48 0.50 -3.06
C GLY A 2 17.71 1.15 -2.41
N SER A 3 18.90 1.04 -3.02
CA SER A 3 20.07 1.83 -2.64
C SER A 3 20.28 2.92 -3.68
N PHE A 4 20.50 4.15 -3.21
CA PHE A 4 20.92 5.27 -4.05
C PHE A 4 22.33 5.67 -3.59
N GLU A 5 23.24 5.97 -4.51
CA GLU A 5 24.58 6.50 -4.15
C GLU A 5 24.45 7.76 -3.29
N GLN A 6 23.38 8.53 -3.52
CA GLN A 6 23.03 9.74 -2.80
C GLN A 6 22.51 9.51 -1.36
N MET A 7 22.28 8.26 -0.92
CA MET A 7 21.90 7.98 0.47
C MET A 7 23.03 8.25 1.48
N GLU A 8 24.27 8.45 1.03
CA GLU A 8 25.37 8.86 1.92
C GLU A 8 25.07 10.19 2.63
N ALA A 9 24.37 11.12 1.96
CA ALA A 9 23.95 12.39 2.57
C ALA A 9 22.96 12.20 3.73
N ILE A 10 22.12 11.16 3.66
CA ILE A 10 21.15 10.81 4.71
C ILE A 10 21.85 10.29 5.97
N HIS A 11 22.94 9.53 5.81
CA HIS A 11 23.71 9.00 6.94
C HIS A 11 24.44 10.07 7.74
N VAL A 12 24.63 11.25 7.16
CA VAL A 12 25.33 12.38 7.78
C VAL A 12 24.36 13.36 8.46
N ALA A 13 23.06 13.27 8.16
CA ALA A 13 22.05 14.11 8.80
C ALA A 13 21.92 13.79 10.30
N ALA A 14 22.15 14.79 11.14
CA ALA A 14 22.08 14.66 12.59
C ALA A 14 20.76 15.20 13.16
N THR A 15 20.01 15.95 12.34
CA THR A 15 18.71 16.53 12.70
C THR A 15 17.61 16.12 11.70
N PRO A 16 16.34 16.08 12.13
CA PRO A 16 15.18 15.84 11.25
C PRO A 16 15.11 16.86 10.11
N ALA A 17 15.47 18.11 10.37
CA ALA A 17 15.58 19.19 9.40
C ALA A 17 16.59 18.86 8.29
N GLU A 18 17.79 18.44 8.67
CA GLU A 18 18.83 18.02 7.72
C GLU A 18 18.40 16.79 6.94
N LEU A 19 17.75 15.82 7.61
CA LEU A 19 17.24 14.61 6.98
C LEU A 19 16.18 14.95 5.92
N TYR A 20 15.22 15.81 6.26
CA TYR A 20 14.17 16.25 5.34
C TYR A 20 14.77 16.90 4.09
N ASN A 21 15.70 17.83 4.28
CA ASN A 21 16.36 18.53 3.17
C ASN A 21 17.21 17.60 2.32
N ALA A 22 17.97 16.68 2.92
CA ALA A 22 18.75 15.68 2.19
C ALA A 22 17.84 14.80 1.32
N VAL A 23 16.70 14.34 1.86
CA VAL A 23 15.73 13.56 1.09
C VAL A 23 15.16 14.36 -0.08
N LEU A 24 14.80 15.63 0.13
CA LEU A 24 14.23 16.48 -0.92
C LEU A 24 15.21 16.80 -2.06
N VAL A 25 16.48 16.98 -1.77
CA VAL A 25 17.49 17.38 -2.77
C VAL A 25 18.09 16.18 -3.48
N ASP A 26 18.41 15.13 -2.71
CA ASP A 26 19.33 14.09 -3.17
C ASP A 26 18.62 12.77 -3.53
N THR A 27 17.30 12.65 -3.29
CA THR A 27 16.56 11.41 -3.54
C THR A 27 15.39 11.60 -4.51
N PRO A 28 15.03 10.55 -5.28
CA PRO A 28 13.83 10.57 -6.11
C PRO A 28 12.53 10.51 -5.30
N LEU A 29 12.61 10.48 -3.96
CA LEU A 29 11.45 10.44 -3.07
C LEU A 29 10.86 11.82 -2.79
N ALA A 30 11.54 12.89 -3.19
CA ALA A 30 11.11 14.26 -2.95
C ALA A 30 9.62 14.53 -3.27
N PRO A 31 9.06 14.07 -4.42
CA PRO A 31 7.64 14.30 -4.74
C PRO A 31 6.67 13.67 -3.73
N PHE A 32 7.08 12.60 -3.04
CA PHE A 32 6.26 11.91 -2.05
C PHE A 32 6.41 12.51 -0.64
N PHE A 33 7.44 13.32 -0.40
CA PHE A 33 7.65 14.00 0.88
C PHE A 33 6.95 15.36 0.93
N VAL A 34 7.07 16.17 -0.13
CA VAL A 34 6.59 17.57 -0.14
C VAL A 34 5.09 17.67 0.16
N ASP A 35 4.28 16.79 -0.41
CA ASP A 35 2.82 16.85 -0.29
C ASP A 35 2.26 16.07 0.92
N CYS A 36 3.11 15.33 1.63
CA CYS A 36 2.68 14.33 2.62
C CYS A 36 3.25 14.53 4.01
N ILE A 37 4.45 15.10 4.14
CA ILE A 37 5.20 15.18 5.39
C ILE A 37 5.89 16.54 5.46
N SER A 38 5.67 17.26 6.55
CA SER A 38 6.44 18.46 6.88
C SER A 38 7.68 18.11 7.71
N GLU A 39 8.61 19.06 7.84
CA GLU A 39 9.80 18.89 8.68
C GLU A 39 9.44 18.56 10.15
N GLN A 40 8.39 19.19 10.68
CA GLN A 40 7.91 18.99 12.06
C GLN A 40 7.32 17.58 12.26
N ASP A 41 6.68 17.05 11.22
CA ASP A 41 6.09 15.72 11.26
C ASP A 41 7.14 14.61 11.44
N LEU A 42 8.40 14.83 11.05
CA LEU A 42 9.46 13.84 11.25
C LEU A 42 9.81 13.60 12.72
N ASP A 43 9.57 14.59 13.58
CA ASP A 43 9.78 14.47 15.02
C ASP A 43 8.53 13.98 15.76
N GLU A 44 7.35 14.44 15.33
CA GLU A 44 6.11 14.24 16.08
C GLU A 44 5.31 13.01 15.63
N MET A 45 5.42 12.61 14.36
CA MET A 45 4.63 11.49 13.83
C MET A 45 5.32 10.14 14.08
N ASN A 46 4.49 9.13 14.34
CA ASN A 46 4.97 7.75 14.41
C ASN A 46 5.55 7.32 13.05
N ILE A 47 6.74 6.70 13.07
CA ILE A 47 7.46 6.22 11.88
C ILE A 47 6.64 5.29 10.98
N GLU A 48 5.69 4.53 11.55
CA GLU A 48 4.78 3.68 10.78
C GLU A 48 3.75 4.50 10.02
N ILE A 49 3.26 5.60 10.60
CA ILE A 49 2.34 6.53 9.93
C ILE A 49 3.09 7.21 8.78
N ILE A 50 4.31 7.69 9.01
CA ILE A 50 5.19 8.24 7.97
C ILE A 50 5.37 7.23 6.82
N ARG A 51 5.72 5.98 7.13
CA ARG A 51 5.86 4.91 6.14
C ARG A 51 4.55 4.66 5.38
N ASN A 52 3.42 4.66 6.08
CA ASN A 52 2.10 4.43 5.47
C ASN A 52 1.70 5.54 4.50
N THR A 53 1.91 6.80 4.90
CA THR A 53 1.64 7.98 4.08
C THR A 53 2.53 8.02 2.83
N LEU A 54 3.84 7.83 2.97
CA LEU A 54 4.77 7.83 1.83
C LEU A 54 4.42 6.74 0.81
N TYR A 55 4.15 5.53 1.30
CA TYR A 55 3.84 4.42 0.42
C TYR A 55 2.48 4.57 -0.26
N LYS A 56 1.50 5.22 0.40
CA LYS A 56 0.25 5.60 -0.23
C LYS A 56 0.51 6.52 -1.43
N ALA A 57 1.27 7.59 -1.25
CA ALA A 57 1.58 8.54 -2.32
C ALA A 57 2.35 7.87 -3.46
N TYR A 58 3.32 7.00 -3.12
CA TYR A 58 4.04 6.17 -4.08
C TYR A 58 3.08 5.28 -4.90
N LEU A 59 2.19 4.55 -4.24
CA LEU A 59 1.30 3.59 -4.91
C LEU A 59 0.32 4.30 -5.84
N GLU A 60 -0.23 5.44 -5.43
CA GLU A 60 -1.11 6.26 -6.26
C GLU A 60 -0.37 6.84 -7.47
N ALA A 61 0.85 7.34 -7.28
CA ALA A 61 1.65 7.86 -8.39
C ALA A 61 2.09 6.76 -9.37
N PHE A 62 2.45 5.58 -8.86
CA PHE A 62 2.86 4.45 -9.70
C PHE A 62 1.68 3.90 -10.49
N TYR A 63 0.49 3.82 -9.88
CA TYR A 63 -0.74 3.47 -10.56
C TYR A 63 -1.04 4.44 -11.71
N GLU A 64 -0.98 5.75 -11.45
CA GLU A 64 -1.20 6.77 -12.49
C GLU A 64 -0.12 6.73 -13.59
N PHE A 65 1.13 6.40 -13.25
CA PHE A 65 2.18 6.16 -14.24
C PHE A 65 1.84 4.97 -15.14
N CYS A 66 1.50 3.81 -14.57
CA CYS A 66 1.11 2.62 -15.33
C CYS A 66 -0.11 2.88 -16.24
N LYS A 67 -1.11 3.59 -15.71
CA LYS A 67 -2.29 4.00 -16.47
C LYS A 67 -1.96 4.88 -17.66
N LYS A 68 -1.01 5.82 -17.52
CA LYS A 68 -0.52 6.67 -18.61
C LYS A 68 0.22 5.90 -19.71
N LEU A 69 0.90 4.80 -19.37
CA LEU A 69 1.54 3.95 -20.38
C LEU A 69 0.51 3.27 -21.30
N GLY A 70 -0.66 2.95 -20.75
CA GLY A 70 -1.77 2.34 -21.50
C GLY A 70 -1.47 0.92 -22.00
N GLY A 71 -2.39 0.41 -22.82
CA GLY A 71 -2.32 -0.93 -23.41
C GLY A 71 -2.24 -2.05 -22.35
N SER A 72 -1.65 -3.18 -22.74
CA SER A 72 -1.49 -4.35 -21.85
C SER A 72 -0.68 -4.07 -20.59
N THR A 73 0.18 -3.04 -20.59
CA THR A 73 0.90 -2.66 -19.36
C THR A 73 -0.05 -2.09 -18.33
N ALA A 74 -0.94 -1.19 -18.73
CA ALA A 74 -1.93 -0.62 -17.82
C ALA A 74 -2.87 -1.71 -17.30
N ASP A 75 -3.40 -2.55 -18.17
CA ASP A 75 -4.36 -3.60 -17.78
C ASP A 75 -3.77 -4.53 -16.71
N VAL A 76 -2.55 -5.04 -16.94
CA VAL A 76 -1.88 -5.96 -16.00
C VAL A 76 -1.43 -5.25 -14.72
N MET A 77 -0.75 -4.11 -14.84
CA MET A 77 -0.17 -3.44 -13.67
C MET A 77 -1.23 -2.79 -12.79
N CYS A 78 -2.26 -2.17 -13.37
CA CYS A 78 -3.32 -1.55 -12.58
C CYS A 78 -4.12 -2.59 -11.79
N GLU A 79 -4.30 -3.81 -12.30
CA GLU A 79 -4.93 -4.92 -11.57
C GLU A 79 -4.09 -5.32 -10.34
N ILE A 80 -2.80 -5.56 -10.52
CA ILE A 80 -1.87 -5.91 -9.43
C ILE A 80 -1.81 -4.79 -8.38
N LEU A 81 -1.68 -3.54 -8.82
CA LEU A 81 -1.56 -2.38 -7.93
C LEU A 81 -2.89 -2.06 -7.21
N ALA A 82 -4.04 -2.32 -7.84
CA ALA A 82 -5.34 -2.18 -7.19
C ALA A 82 -5.52 -3.19 -6.05
N PHE A 83 -5.09 -4.44 -6.27
CA PHE A 83 -5.05 -5.44 -5.21
C PHE A 83 -4.11 -5.02 -4.07
N GLU A 84 -2.92 -4.49 -4.40
CA GLU A 84 -1.98 -4.00 -3.38
C GLU A 84 -2.56 -2.88 -2.53
N ALA A 85 -3.28 -1.95 -3.17
CA ALA A 85 -3.96 -0.85 -2.48
C ALA A 85 -5.02 -1.36 -1.49
N ASP A 86 -5.87 -2.29 -1.94
CA ASP A 86 -6.95 -2.86 -1.13
C ASP A 86 -6.40 -3.74 0.01
N ARG A 87 -5.42 -4.61 -0.28
CA ARG A 87 -4.68 -5.39 0.73
C ARG A 87 -4.18 -4.47 1.83
N ARG A 88 -3.54 -3.36 1.45
CA ARG A 88 -2.96 -2.41 2.40
C ARG A 88 -4.02 -1.70 3.23
N ALA A 89 -5.14 -1.31 2.63
CA ALA A 89 -6.25 -0.72 3.36
C ALA A 89 -6.83 -1.68 4.41
N ILE A 90 -7.00 -2.96 4.05
CA ILE A 90 -7.49 -4.01 4.97
C ILE A 90 -6.51 -4.22 6.12
N ILE A 91 -5.22 -4.43 5.82
CA ILE A 91 -4.19 -4.70 6.84
C ILE A 91 -4.00 -3.51 7.79
N ILE A 92 -3.97 -2.27 7.27
CA ILE A 92 -3.94 -1.06 8.11
C ILE A 92 -5.15 -1.05 9.06
N THR A 93 -6.33 -1.43 8.56
CA THR A 93 -7.54 -1.45 9.38
C THR A 93 -7.45 -2.46 10.51
N ILE A 94 -7.07 -3.70 10.20
CA ILE A 94 -6.93 -4.77 11.18
C ILE A 94 -5.86 -4.43 12.23
N ASN A 95 -4.69 -3.96 11.80
CA ASN A 95 -3.57 -3.67 12.69
C ASN A 95 -3.77 -2.38 13.51
N SER A 96 -4.69 -1.50 13.10
CA SER A 96 -5.04 -0.30 13.88
C SER A 96 -5.88 -0.60 15.12
N PHE A 97 -6.51 -1.79 15.21
CA PHE A 97 -7.34 -2.13 16.36
C PHE A 97 -6.53 -2.21 17.65
N GLY A 98 -7.01 -1.53 18.69
CA GLY A 98 -6.31 -1.46 19.98
C GLY A 98 -5.14 -0.46 20.02
N THR A 99 -4.94 0.33 18.97
CA THR A 99 -3.97 1.44 18.93
C THR A 99 -4.64 2.79 19.22
N GLU A 100 -3.85 3.85 19.40
CA GLU A 100 -4.34 5.23 19.58
C GLU A 100 -4.70 5.92 18.25
N LEU A 101 -4.62 5.22 17.11
CA LEU A 101 -4.91 5.78 15.80
C LEU A 101 -6.41 6.07 15.63
N SER A 102 -6.76 7.33 15.40
CA SER A 102 -8.13 7.74 15.17
C SER A 102 -8.68 7.18 13.84
N LYS A 103 -10.00 7.02 13.73
CA LYS A 103 -10.65 6.57 12.48
C LYS A 103 -10.38 7.51 11.31
N ASP A 104 -10.33 8.81 11.56
CA ASP A 104 -10.07 9.83 10.54
C ASP A 104 -8.62 9.77 10.05
N ASP A 105 -7.65 9.58 10.97
CA ASP A 105 -6.24 9.45 10.59
C ASP A 105 -5.98 8.14 9.86
N ARG A 106 -6.63 7.06 10.29
CA ARG A 106 -6.62 5.78 9.57
C ARG A 106 -7.12 5.93 8.13
N ALA A 107 -8.21 6.66 7.92
CA ALA A 107 -8.76 6.89 6.57
C ALA A 107 -7.79 7.67 5.66
N LYS A 108 -6.93 8.54 6.21
CA LYS A 108 -5.91 9.26 5.45
C LYS A 108 -4.82 8.33 4.93
N LEU A 109 -4.60 7.17 5.56
CA LEU A 109 -3.55 6.22 5.18
C LEU A 109 -3.92 5.29 4.02
N TYR A 110 -5.20 5.21 3.66
CA TYR A 110 -5.66 4.32 2.58
C TYR A 110 -5.28 4.86 1.19
N PRO A 111 -4.62 4.05 0.35
CA PRO A 111 -4.46 4.36 -1.07
C PRO A 111 -5.81 4.33 -1.80
N ARG A 112 -5.99 5.20 -2.79
CA ARG A 112 -7.27 5.41 -3.50
C ARG A 112 -7.33 4.79 -4.90
N CYS A 113 -6.35 3.95 -5.25
CA CYS A 113 -6.23 3.31 -6.57
C CYS A 113 -6.73 1.85 -6.62
N GLY A 114 -7.35 1.34 -5.56
CA GLY A 114 -7.93 0.00 -5.48
C GLY A 114 -9.43 -0.08 -5.79
N ASN A 115 -9.97 -1.30 -5.80
CA ASN A 115 -11.38 -1.57 -6.09
C ASN A 115 -12.29 -1.23 -4.89
N MET A 116 -11.74 -1.11 -3.68
CA MET A 116 -12.51 -0.68 -2.51
C MET A 116 -12.77 0.83 -2.48
N HIS A 117 -12.13 1.63 -3.34
CA HIS A 117 -12.40 3.06 -3.42
C HIS A 117 -13.66 3.32 -4.28
N PRO A 118 -14.61 4.18 -3.85
CA PRO A 118 -14.62 4.97 -2.62
C PRO A 118 -15.31 4.30 -1.42
N ASP A 119 -16.35 3.50 -1.65
CA ASP A 119 -17.30 3.10 -0.61
C ASP A 119 -16.73 2.07 0.38
N GLY A 120 -15.95 1.11 -0.10
CA GLY A 120 -15.29 0.09 0.72
C GLY A 120 -14.29 0.73 1.69
N LEU A 121 -13.50 1.71 1.24
CA LEU A 121 -12.59 2.46 2.11
C LEU A 121 -13.33 3.25 3.18
N ALA A 122 -14.46 3.87 2.83
CA ALA A 122 -15.29 4.59 3.80
C ALA A 122 -15.92 3.63 4.82
N ALA A 123 -16.23 2.40 4.43
CA ALA A 123 -16.73 1.37 5.33
C ALA A 123 -15.61 0.85 6.25
N LEU A 124 -14.42 0.55 5.73
CA LEU A 124 -13.24 0.16 6.51
C LEU A 124 -12.84 1.23 7.53
N ALA A 125 -12.89 2.51 7.15
CA ALA A 125 -12.62 3.62 8.05
C ALA A 125 -13.53 3.62 9.29
N ARG A 126 -14.75 3.10 9.17
CA ARG A 126 -15.71 3.03 10.28
C ARG A 126 -15.61 1.76 11.12
N ALA A 127 -14.96 0.71 10.60
CA ALA A 127 -14.89 -0.60 11.25
C ALA A 127 -14.19 -0.53 12.62
N ASP A 128 -14.72 -1.26 13.60
CA ASP A 128 -14.21 -1.33 14.97
C ASP A 128 -13.66 -2.71 15.36
N ASP A 129 -13.95 -3.73 14.55
CA ASP A 129 -13.54 -5.10 14.81
C ASP A 129 -13.29 -5.87 13.50
N TYR A 130 -12.71 -7.06 13.64
CA TYR A 130 -12.37 -7.93 12.52
C TYR A 130 -13.60 -8.41 11.72
N GLU A 131 -14.73 -8.68 12.39
CA GLU A 131 -15.95 -9.17 11.75
C GLU A 131 -16.57 -8.10 10.83
N GLN A 132 -16.51 -6.83 11.22
CA GLN A 132 -16.92 -5.72 10.39
C GLN A 132 -16.02 -5.57 9.15
N VAL A 133 -14.70 -5.75 9.30
CA VAL A 133 -13.76 -5.75 8.16
C VAL A 133 -14.09 -6.90 7.20
N LYS A 134 -14.35 -8.10 7.74
CA LYS A 134 -14.79 -9.25 6.93
C LYS A 134 -16.08 -8.93 6.18
N THR A 135 -17.08 -8.37 6.84
CA THR A 135 -18.36 -7.99 6.22
C THR A 135 -18.17 -7.01 5.07
N VAL A 136 -17.24 -6.05 5.21
CA VAL A 136 -16.90 -5.11 4.12
C VAL A 136 -16.24 -5.84 2.95
N ALA A 137 -15.33 -6.77 3.23
CA ALA A 137 -14.67 -7.58 2.20
C ALA A 137 -15.64 -8.52 1.46
N GLU A 138 -16.69 -9.01 2.11
CA GLU A 138 -17.69 -9.91 1.52
C GLU A 138 -18.48 -9.28 0.36
N TYR A 139 -18.57 -7.95 0.29
CA TYR A 139 -19.19 -7.26 -0.87
C TYR A 139 -18.40 -7.44 -2.16
N TYR A 140 -17.15 -7.87 -2.08
CA TYR A 140 -16.25 -8.07 -3.20
C TYR A 140 -15.93 -9.56 -3.32
N ALA A 141 -16.40 -10.21 -4.38
CA ALA A 141 -16.31 -11.67 -4.52
C ALA A 141 -14.88 -12.22 -4.40
N GLU A 142 -13.89 -11.47 -4.88
CA GLU A 142 -12.47 -11.82 -4.78
C GLU A 142 -11.99 -11.82 -3.33
N TYR A 143 -12.36 -10.81 -2.55
CA TYR A 143 -11.95 -10.69 -1.15
C TYR A 143 -12.74 -11.61 -0.23
N ALA A 144 -14.03 -11.84 -0.50
CA ALA A 144 -14.86 -12.80 0.23
C ALA A 144 -14.20 -14.19 0.31
N ALA A 145 -13.71 -14.70 -0.83
CA ALA A 145 -13.05 -15.99 -0.91
C ALA A 145 -11.73 -16.07 -0.12
N LEU A 146 -11.02 -14.94 0.02
CA LEU A 146 -9.78 -14.86 0.79
C LEU A 146 -10.06 -14.91 2.30
N PHE A 147 -11.12 -14.24 2.76
CA PHE A 147 -11.52 -14.25 4.16
C PHE A 147 -12.14 -15.59 4.59
N ASP A 148 -12.99 -16.21 3.78
CA ASP A 148 -13.64 -17.49 4.13
C ASP A 148 -12.67 -18.67 4.24
N GLY A 149 -11.55 -18.61 3.50
CA GLY A 149 -10.49 -19.61 3.57
C GLY A 149 -9.44 -19.33 4.64
N SER A 150 -9.56 -18.23 5.39
CA SER A 150 -8.63 -17.84 6.45
C SER A 150 -9.09 -18.37 7.80
N GLY A 151 -8.18 -18.96 8.57
CA GLY A 151 -8.48 -19.54 9.87
C GLY A 151 -7.41 -19.20 10.89
N THR A 152 -7.78 -19.24 12.17
CA THR A 152 -6.88 -19.00 13.30
C THR A 152 -6.44 -20.30 13.98
N ASN A 153 -6.88 -21.46 13.49
CA ASN A 153 -6.49 -22.74 14.09
C ASN A 153 -5.06 -23.14 13.67
N PRO A 154 -4.36 -23.93 14.50
CA PRO A 154 -3.05 -24.46 14.14
C PRO A 154 -3.12 -25.29 12.85
N GLY A 155 -2.44 -24.82 11.79
CA GLY A 155 -2.42 -25.46 10.47
C GLY A 155 -3.34 -24.83 9.43
N ASP A 156 -4.22 -23.90 9.83
CA ASP A 156 -4.97 -23.08 8.89
C ASP A 156 -4.07 -21.99 8.29
N LYS A 157 -4.38 -21.59 7.06
CA LYS A 157 -3.72 -20.44 6.42
C LYS A 157 -4.25 -19.16 7.05
N THR A 158 -3.33 -18.24 7.36
CA THR A 158 -3.69 -16.91 7.82
C THR A 158 -4.27 -16.08 6.67
N LEU A 159 -4.91 -14.95 7.00
CA LEU A 159 -5.38 -14.01 5.99
C LEU A 159 -4.20 -13.44 5.15
N GLU A 160 -3.05 -13.19 5.79
CA GLU A 160 -1.84 -12.74 5.09
C GLU A 160 -1.32 -13.79 4.11
N ASP A 161 -1.30 -15.08 4.49
CA ASP A 161 -0.94 -16.16 3.56
C ASP A 161 -1.86 -16.20 2.34
N LYS A 162 -3.16 -15.96 2.55
CA LYS A 162 -4.14 -15.90 1.46
C LYS A 162 -3.93 -14.70 0.55
N PHE A 163 -3.64 -13.53 1.11
CA PHE A 163 -3.29 -12.36 0.30
C PHE A 163 -2.02 -12.61 -0.51
N PHE A 164 -1.01 -13.25 0.08
CA PHE A 164 0.22 -13.59 -0.62
C PHE A 164 -0.02 -14.59 -1.77
N GLU A 165 -0.82 -15.63 -1.56
CA GLU A 165 -1.19 -16.57 -2.62
C GLU A 165 -1.94 -15.89 -3.78
N HIS A 166 -2.83 -14.96 -3.45
CA HIS A 166 -3.55 -14.19 -4.45
C HIS A 166 -2.62 -13.23 -5.22
N GLU A 167 -1.72 -12.53 -4.53
CA GLU A 167 -0.69 -11.67 -5.14
C GLU A 167 0.17 -12.46 -6.13
N VAL A 168 0.68 -13.63 -5.72
CA VAL A 168 1.45 -14.52 -6.59
C VAL A 168 0.63 -14.96 -7.80
N LYS A 169 -0.67 -15.26 -7.62
CA LYS A 169 -1.55 -15.63 -8.72
C LYS A 169 -1.70 -14.50 -9.75
N LEU A 170 -1.88 -13.25 -9.31
CA LEU A 170 -1.93 -12.08 -10.20
C LEU A 170 -0.59 -11.89 -10.93
N ASN A 171 0.54 -12.04 -10.23
CA ASN A 171 1.87 -11.96 -10.82
C ASN A 171 2.09 -13.07 -11.87
N VAL A 172 1.60 -14.29 -11.64
CA VAL A 172 1.64 -15.37 -12.65
C VAL A 172 0.82 -15.01 -13.89
N TYR A 173 -0.34 -14.38 -13.72
CA TYR A 173 -1.17 -13.94 -14.85
C TYR A 173 -0.52 -12.84 -15.68
N ALA A 174 0.36 -12.03 -15.10
CA ALA A 174 1.18 -11.09 -15.86
C ALA A 174 1.98 -11.81 -16.97
N PHE A 175 2.46 -13.05 -16.75
CA PHE A 175 3.21 -13.80 -17.77
C PHE A 175 2.33 -14.42 -18.88
N MET A 176 1.00 -14.34 -18.76
CA MET A 176 0.07 -14.82 -19.80
C MET A 176 -0.12 -13.81 -20.93
N GLN A 177 0.24 -12.55 -20.71
CA GLN A 177 0.23 -11.51 -21.73
C GLN A 177 1.64 -11.31 -22.31
N GLN A 178 1.73 -10.70 -23.49
CA GLN A 178 3.00 -10.38 -24.14
C GLN A 178 3.08 -8.88 -24.45
N PHE A 179 4.31 -8.37 -24.61
CA PHE A 179 4.60 -6.97 -24.96
C PHE A 179 4.09 -5.93 -23.94
N HIS A 180 4.29 -6.20 -22.66
CA HIS A 180 3.99 -5.26 -21.58
C HIS A 180 5.10 -5.25 -20.52
N PHE A 181 5.21 -4.16 -19.76
CA PHE A 181 6.27 -4.01 -18.75
C PHE A 181 5.96 -4.72 -17.42
N GLY A 182 4.71 -5.17 -17.23
CA GLY A 182 4.29 -5.84 -15.99
C GLY A 182 5.04 -7.14 -15.69
N VAL A 183 5.62 -7.80 -16.70
CA VAL A 183 6.47 -8.99 -16.50
C VAL A 183 7.70 -8.71 -15.64
N PHE A 184 8.25 -7.49 -15.67
CA PHE A 184 9.41 -7.13 -14.86
C PHE A 184 9.02 -6.95 -13.38
N TYR A 185 7.84 -6.38 -13.12
CA TYR A 185 7.32 -6.26 -11.77
C TYR A 185 7.00 -7.63 -11.18
N ALA A 186 6.28 -8.48 -11.93
CA ALA A 186 5.88 -9.81 -11.49
C ALA A 186 7.04 -10.81 -11.32
N TYR A 187 8.21 -10.54 -11.93
CA TYR A 187 9.41 -11.36 -11.78
C TYR A 187 10.16 -11.09 -10.46
N LEU A 188 10.11 -9.86 -9.95
CA LEU A 188 10.77 -9.44 -8.72
C LEU A 188 9.96 -9.87 -7.49
#